data_AF-A0A6G2UBQ3-F1
#
_entry.id   AF-A0A6G2UBQ3-F1
#
_cell.length_a   1.000
_cell.length_b   1.000
_cell.length_c   1.000
_cell.angle_alpha   90.00
_cell.angle_beta   90.00
_cell.angle_gamma   90.00
#
_symmetry.space_group_name_H-M   'P 1'
#
loop_
_entity.id
_entity.type
_entity.pdbx_description
1 polymer ?
#
loop_
_entity_poly.entity_id
_entity_poly.type
_entity_poly.pdbx_seq_one_letter_code
_entity_poly.pdbx_strand_id
1 'polypeptide(L)'
;MSGQRAGRRRPSRAGVAGCAALLFALLAQLTGCAPPAPSSADRFPDVQRMLDARALAVRDRDAAAFLDTTDPRATGYRARQREMFGNLAAVPLADWRYDLVATGAFPLPDGGSGERLAARVRLRYRLKGFDTAPVSSVQYLTLTARDGRWRISSDTDGAAAGRTGARQLWDQGPVHLVRGRHTLVLGTAADPARLRDLADRADAAVPAVRAAWRGEWPGQVVVEAPDSVGRMAQLLGSDDPSGYTGIAAVTTTEAGTAAAAPADRVIVNPDAYDELNDLGRTVVLTHETTHVATRTATTAATPLWLSEGFADWVAYRGSRRAPAVAAPELSRAVAAGQLPGRLPADGDFGFKGGADRLARAYEGGWLACRMIADKWGEAKLMAFYREAGKSGGGPGNAGPPASAEPSASVAPSAGAGTGTPSGPAVSGAPGPSGTSSGTTEDDGQPVREARLDRAMRAQLGVGLAEFTRQWRAYVKGELH
;
A
#
# COMPACT_ATOMS: atom_id res chain seq x y z
N MET A 1 -22.65 89.05 30.67
CA MET A 1 -23.38 89.64 29.53
C MET A 1 -23.42 88.61 28.42
N SER A 2 -24.62 88.32 27.92
CA SER A 2 -25.06 87.72 26.64
C SER A 2 -24.05 86.90 25.81
N GLY A 3 -24.28 85.66 25.34
CA GLY A 3 -25.50 84.91 25.03
C GLY A 3 -25.57 84.65 23.51
N GLN A 4 -25.41 83.40 23.04
CA GLN A 4 -26.04 82.91 21.80
C GLN A 4 -25.94 81.38 21.62
N ARG A 5 -27.09 80.80 21.23
CA ARG A 5 -27.34 79.39 20.90
C ARG A 5 -27.07 79.12 19.40
N ALA A 6 -26.66 77.89 19.06
CA ALA A 6 -27.06 77.13 17.87
C ALA A 6 -26.52 75.69 18.06
N GLY A 7 -27.16 74.57 17.75
CA GLY A 7 -28.33 74.25 16.92
C GLY A 7 -28.04 72.89 16.27
N ARG A 8 -28.51 71.78 16.89
CA ARG A 8 -28.38 70.40 16.38
C ARG A 8 -29.04 70.26 15.00
N ARG A 9 -28.33 69.70 14.01
CA ARG A 9 -28.94 69.05 12.82
C ARG A 9 -28.64 67.55 12.85
N ARG A 10 -29.70 66.74 12.90
CA ARG A 10 -29.66 65.28 12.68
C ARG A 10 -29.74 65.00 11.18
N PRO A 11 -28.91 64.09 10.60
CA PRO A 11 -29.11 63.63 9.24
C PRO A 11 -30.28 62.63 9.14
N SER A 12 -30.95 62.66 7.99
CA SER A 12 -32.20 61.98 7.65
C SER A 12 -32.02 60.49 7.30
N ARG A 13 -33.04 59.69 7.61
CA ARG A 13 -33.13 58.21 7.52
C ARG A 13 -33.17 57.63 6.09
N ALA A 14 -32.88 58.39 5.05
CA ALA A 14 -33.06 57.95 3.66
C ALA A 14 -31.85 57.26 3.01
N GLY A 15 -30.65 57.31 3.62
CA GLY A 15 -29.43 56.71 3.05
C GLY A 15 -29.12 55.27 3.47
N VAL A 16 -29.75 54.76 4.53
CA VAL A 16 -29.36 53.45 5.12
C VAL A 16 -30.11 52.27 4.49
N ALA A 17 -31.30 52.50 3.92
CA ALA A 17 -32.08 51.43 3.29
C ALA A 17 -31.51 50.98 1.93
N GLY A 18 -30.87 51.88 1.17
CA GLY A 18 -30.29 51.57 -0.15
C GLY A 18 -29.01 50.73 -0.06
N CYS A 19 -28.12 51.04 0.89
CA CYS A 19 -26.87 50.28 1.07
C CYS A 19 -27.10 48.91 1.71
N ALA A 20 -28.11 48.74 2.57
CA ALA A 20 -28.43 47.45 3.16
C ALA A 20 -29.01 46.45 2.13
N ALA A 21 -29.85 46.93 1.20
CA ALA A 21 -30.41 46.09 0.13
C ALA A 21 -29.35 45.67 -0.91
N LEU A 22 -28.41 46.57 -1.25
CA LEU A 22 -27.29 46.26 -2.15
C LEU A 22 -26.25 45.33 -1.49
N LEU A 23 -25.98 45.45 -0.18
CA LEU A 23 -25.11 44.50 0.52
C LEU A 23 -25.75 43.11 0.71
N PHE A 24 -27.06 43.02 0.97
CA PHE A 24 -27.73 41.71 1.05
C PHE A 24 -27.82 41.01 -0.31
N ALA A 25 -28.01 41.76 -1.42
CA ALA A 25 -27.97 41.19 -2.77
C ALA A 25 -26.55 40.76 -3.20
N LEU A 26 -25.49 41.41 -2.70
CA LEU A 26 -24.10 41.04 -2.97
C LEU A 26 -23.61 39.87 -2.08
N LEU A 27 -24.12 39.75 -0.83
CA LEU A 27 -23.80 38.65 0.09
C LEU A 27 -24.58 37.35 -0.24
N ALA A 28 -25.75 37.45 -0.86
CA ALA A 28 -26.49 36.27 -1.35
C ALA A 28 -25.85 35.60 -2.58
N GLN A 29 -24.99 36.32 -3.31
CA GLN A 29 -24.22 35.77 -4.44
C GLN A 29 -22.92 35.06 -4.01
N LEU A 30 -22.51 35.17 -2.75
CA LEU A 30 -21.28 34.57 -2.21
C LEU A 30 -21.52 33.39 -1.26
N THR A 31 -22.78 33.01 -1.03
CA THR A 31 -23.18 31.83 -0.24
C THR A 31 -23.83 30.73 -1.09
N GLY A 32 -23.73 30.84 -2.41
CA GLY A 32 -24.08 29.76 -3.34
C GLY A 32 -23.07 28.62 -3.24
N CYS A 33 -23.17 27.77 -2.21
CA CYS A 33 -22.73 26.40 -2.33
C CYS A 33 -23.57 25.78 -3.45
N ALA A 34 -23.06 25.80 -4.68
CA ALA A 34 -23.64 25.01 -5.76
C ALA A 34 -23.76 23.57 -5.22
N PRO A 35 -24.92 22.91 -5.37
CA PRO A 35 -25.05 21.52 -4.96
C PRO A 35 -23.92 20.73 -5.63
N PRO A 36 -23.27 19.81 -4.90
CA PRO A 36 -22.21 19.00 -5.48
C PRO A 36 -22.73 18.37 -6.77
N ALA A 37 -21.92 18.42 -7.83
CA ALA A 37 -22.30 17.83 -9.09
C ALA A 37 -22.73 16.37 -8.85
N PRO A 38 -23.85 15.91 -9.46
CA PRO A 38 -24.34 14.56 -9.24
C PRO A 38 -23.25 13.55 -9.57
N SER A 39 -23.11 12.54 -8.71
CA SER A 39 -22.12 11.49 -8.89
C SER A 39 -22.37 10.73 -10.20
N SER A 40 -21.39 9.97 -10.69
CA SER A 40 -21.63 9.11 -11.84
C SER A 40 -22.74 8.08 -11.59
N ALA A 41 -22.90 7.61 -10.35
CA ALA A 41 -24.01 6.75 -9.96
C ALA A 41 -25.37 7.46 -10.06
N ASP A 42 -25.46 8.75 -9.67
CA ASP A 42 -26.69 9.54 -9.79
C ASP A 42 -27.08 9.79 -11.26
N ARG A 43 -26.07 9.96 -12.12
CA ARG A 43 -26.27 10.14 -13.57
C ARG A 43 -26.62 8.84 -14.30
N PHE A 44 -26.13 7.70 -13.82
CA PHE A 44 -26.35 6.38 -14.41
C PHE A 44 -26.87 5.36 -13.37
N PRO A 45 -28.08 5.57 -12.83
CA PRO A 45 -28.61 4.74 -11.75
C PRO A 45 -28.88 3.29 -12.19
N ASP A 46 -29.19 3.06 -13.46
CA ASP A 46 -29.32 1.70 -14.03
C ASP A 46 -28.00 0.93 -14.06
N VAL A 47 -26.87 1.62 -14.29
CA VAL A 47 -25.55 0.98 -14.23
C VAL A 47 -25.24 0.58 -12.78
N GLN A 48 -25.49 1.47 -11.82
CA GLN A 48 -25.28 1.15 -10.41
C GLN A 48 -26.17 -0.03 -9.97
N ARG A 49 -27.45 -0.06 -10.36
CA ARG A 49 -28.34 -1.21 -10.10
C ARG A 49 -27.80 -2.53 -10.67
N MET A 50 -27.26 -2.51 -11.89
CA MET A 50 -26.63 -3.71 -12.47
C MET A 50 -25.41 -4.16 -11.66
N LEU A 51 -24.58 -3.22 -11.20
CA LEU A 51 -23.43 -3.50 -10.35
C LEU A 51 -23.84 -4.04 -8.96
N ASP A 52 -24.93 -3.52 -8.39
CA ASP A 52 -25.48 -4.00 -7.11
C ASP A 52 -26.04 -5.42 -7.25
N ALA A 53 -26.77 -5.72 -8.34
CA ALA A 53 -27.26 -7.06 -8.64
C ALA A 53 -26.10 -8.05 -8.81
N ARG A 54 -25.02 -7.62 -9.49
CA ARG A 54 -23.78 -8.41 -9.63
C ARG A 54 -23.14 -8.71 -8.28
N ALA A 55 -23.06 -7.72 -7.40
CA ALA A 55 -22.51 -7.88 -6.07
C ALA A 55 -23.34 -8.84 -5.20
N LEU A 56 -24.66 -8.73 -5.26
CA LEU A 56 -25.57 -9.65 -4.58
C LEU A 56 -25.37 -11.09 -5.07
N ALA A 57 -25.29 -11.29 -6.38
CA ALA A 57 -25.05 -12.60 -6.98
C ALA A 57 -23.73 -13.25 -6.50
N VAL A 58 -22.65 -12.46 -6.36
CA VAL A 58 -21.39 -12.95 -5.78
C VAL A 58 -21.57 -13.38 -4.32
N ARG A 59 -22.25 -12.58 -3.51
CA ARG A 59 -22.50 -12.88 -2.09
C ARG A 59 -23.36 -14.13 -1.90
N ASP A 60 -24.39 -14.27 -2.72
CA ASP A 60 -25.36 -15.36 -2.66
C ASP A 60 -24.89 -16.62 -3.41
N ARG A 61 -23.71 -16.55 -4.05
CA ARG A 61 -23.15 -17.63 -4.88
C ARG A 61 -24.02 -18.01 -6.08
N ASP A 62 -24.78 -17.06 -6.60
CA ASP A 62 -25.64 -17.25 -7.77
C ASP A 62 -24.90 -16.95 -9.08
N ALA A 63 -24.36 -18.00 -9.70
CA ALA A 63 -23.64 -17.89 -10.97
C ALA A 63 -24.55 -17.43 -12.13
N ALA A 64 -25.84 -17.77 -12.11
CA ALA A 64 -26.77 -17.40 -13.17
C ALA A 64 -27.07 -15.90 -13.13
N ALA A 65 -27.40 -15.37 -11.95
CA ALA A 65 -27.62 -13.95 -11.73
C ALA A 65 -26.35 -13.12 -12.01
N PHE A 66 -25.17 -13.63 -11.63
CA PHE A 66 -23.91 -12.96 -11.93
C PHE A 66 -23.64 -12.87 -13.43
N LEU A 67 -23.85 -13.96 -14.17
CA LEU A 67 -23.68 -13.96 -15.62
C LEU A 67 -24.79 -13.17 -16.34
N ASP A 68 -25.94 -12.95 -15.71
CA ASP A 68 -26.95 -12.01 -16.22
C ASP A 68 -26.51 -10.54 -16.12
N THR A 69 -25.37 -10.22 -15.50
CA THR A 69 -24.82 -8.85 -15.58
C THR A 69 -23.80 -8.70 -16.70
N THR A 70 -23.52 -9.77 -17.45
CA THR A 70 -22.56 -9.80 -18.57
C THR A 70 -23.29 -9.79 -19.91
N ASP A 71 -22.69 -9.18 -20.94
CA ASP A 71 -23.28 -9.14 -22.28
C ASP A 71 -23.24 -10.56 -22.89
N PRO A 72 -24.40 -11.16 -23.23
CA PRO A 72 -24.42 -12.50 -23.83
C PRO A 72 -23.69 -12.60 -25.17
N ARG A 73 -23.52 -11.48 -25.89
CA ARG A 73 -22.75 -11.42 -27.15
C ARG A 73 -21.24 -11.35 -26.91
N ALA A 74 -20.81 -10.94 -25.73
CA ALA A 74 -19.40 -10.91 -25.35
C ALA A 74 -18.93 -12.29 -24.86
N THR A 75 -19.01 -13.31 -25.73
CA THR A 75 -18.83 -14.73 -25.38
C THR A 75 -17.51 -15.01 -24.68
N GLY A 76 -16.40 -14.42 -25.14
CA GLY A 76 -15.08 -14.54 -24.52
C GLY A 76 -15.00 -13.93 -23.12
N TYR A 77 -15.52 -12.70 -22.95
CA TYR A 77 -15.58 -12.06 -21.63
C TYR A 77 -16.45 -12.88 -20.68
N ARG A 78 -17.64 -13.29 -21.13
CA ARG A 78 -18.58 -14.08 -20.35
C ARG A 78 -18.01 -15.44 -19.92
N ALA A 79 -17.21 -16.09 -20.76
CA ALA A 79 -16.50 -17.31 -20.40
C ALA A 79 -15.50 -17.07 -19.23
N ARG A 80 -14.63 -16.05 -19.35
CA ARG A 80 -13.70 -15.67 -18.28
C ARG A 80 -14.41 -15.31 -16.98
N GLN A 81 -15.55 -14.62 -17.06
CA GLN A 81 -16.34 -14.27 -15.88
C GLN A 81 -16.94 -15.50 -15.18
N ARG A 82 -17.35 -16.53 -15.93
CA ARG A 82 -17.80 -17.80 -15.34
C ARG A 82 -16.67 -18.49 -14.58
N GLU A 83 -15.47 -18.55 -15.16
CA GLU A 83 -14.29 -19.16 -14.54
C GLU A 83 -13.91 -18.41 -13.26
N MET A 84 -13.80 -17.08 -13.34
CA MET A 84 -13.52 -16.23 -12.17
C MET A 84 -14.54 -16.43 -11.05
N PHE A 85 -15.83 -16.51 -11.37
CA PHE A 85 -16.87 -16.78 -10.38
C PHE A 85 -16.70 -18.16 -9.72
N GLY A 86 -16.29 -19.17 -10.48
CA GLY A 86 -15.92 -20.48 -9.94
C GLY A 86 -14.74 -20.42 -8.99
N ASN A 87 -13.73 -19.61 -9.32
CA ASN A 87 -12.53 -19.43 -8.48
C ASN A 87 -12.84 -18.79 -7.12
N LEU A 88 -13.92 -18.01 -7.02
CA LEU A 88 -14.38 -17.42 -5.76
C LEU A 88 -14.96 -18.45 -4.78
N ALA A 89 -15.33 -19.67 -5.20
CA ALA A 89 -16.13 -20.61 -4.42
C ALA A 89 -15.63 -20.82 -2.97
N ALA A 90 -14.32 -20.94 -2.77
CA ALA A 90 -13.71 -21.15 -1.45
C ALA A 90 -13.51 -19.86 -0.63
N VAL A 91 -13.52 -18.69 -1.27
CA VAL A 91 -13.16 -17.40 -0.65
C VAL A 91 -14.24 -16.98 0.37
N PRO A 92 -13.90 -16.71 1.65
CA PRO A 92 -14.88 -16.41 2.69
C PRO A 92 -15.31 -14.94 2.65
N LEU A 93 -16.25 -14.60 1.79
CA LEU A 93 -16.73 -13.22 1.68
C LEU A 93 -17.64 -12.84 2.86
N ALA A 94 -17.39 -11.67 3.45
CA ALA A 94 -18.28 -10.99 4.40
C ALA A 94 -19.02 -9.81 3.77
N ASP A 95 -18.36 -9.13 2.83
CA ASP A 95 -18.95 -8.03 2.06
C ASP A 95 -18.36 -8.03 0.65
N TRP A 96 -19.15 -7.56 -0.31
CA TRP A 96 -18.76 -7.41 -1.71
C TRP A 96 -19.64 -6.34 -2.35
N ARG A 97 -19.05 -5.27 -2.89
CA ARG A 97 -19.74 -4.10 -3.43
C ARG A 97 -19.00 -3.51 -4.61
N TYR A 98 -19.75 -2.90 -5.50
CA TYR A 98 -19.22 -2.14 -6.63
C TYR A 98 -19.77 -0.73 -6.59
N ASP A 99 -18.91 0.28 -6.77
CA ASP A 99 -19.32 1.67 -6.90
C ASP A 99 -18.94 2.18 -8.30
N LEU A 100 -19.89 2.74 -9.04
CA LEU A 100 -19.59 3.47 -10.27
C LEU A 100 -18.94 4.81 -9.91
N VAL A 101 -17.63 4.90 -10.14
CA VAL A 101 -16.83 6.09 -9.77
C VAL A 101 -16.84 7.14 -10.88
N ALA A 102 -16.67 6.72 -12.14
CA ALA A 102 -16.64 7.61 -13.28
C ALA A 102 -17.12 6.92 -14.55
N THR A 103 -17.61 7.73 -15.50
CA THR A 103 -17.89 7.33 -16.90
C THR A 103 -16.99 8.15 -17.83
N GLY A 104 -16.76 7.65 -19.05
CA GLY A 104 -15.74 8.23 -19.95
C GLY A 104 -14.32 8.01 -19.45
N ALA A 105 -14.07 6.93 -18.72
CA ALA A 105 -12.79 6.69 -18.04
C ALA A 105 -11.62 6.35 -18.98
N PHE A 106 -11.90 5.96 -20.22
CA PHE A 106 -10.94 5.65 -21.27
C PHE A 106 -11.61 5.79 -22.65
N PRO A 107 -10.83 6.00 -23.74
CA PRO A 107 -11.37 5.97 -25.09
C PRO A 107 -11.86 4.56 -25.43
N LEU A 108 -13.12 4.44 -25.86
CA LEU A 108 -13.68 3.17 -26.32
C LEU A 108 -13.14 2.83 -27.72
N PRO A 109 -12.82 1.55 -28.02
CA PRO A 109 -12.49 1.13 -29.38
C PRO A 109 -13.65 1.33 -30.36
N ASP A 110 -13.32 1.64 -31.61
CA ASP A 110 -14.27 1.76 -32.72
C ASP A 110 -14.99 0.43 -33.02
N GLY A 111 -16.12 0.52 -33.74
CA GLY A 111 -16.82 -0.67 -34.26
C GLY A 111 -17.72 -1.42 -33.26
N GLY A 112 -17.93 -0.87 -32.06
CA GLY A 112 -18.91 -1.43 -31.10
C GLY A 112 -20.36 -1.18 -31.52
N SER A 113 -21.22 -2.19 -31.38
CA SER A 113 -22.66 -2.05 -31.63
C SER A 113 -23.44 -1.68 -30.36
N GLY A 114 -24.36 -0.72 -30.48
CA GLY A 114 -25.20 -0.22 -29.39
C GLY A 114 -24.54 0.87 -28.55
N GLU A 115 -25.30 1.39 -27.59
CA GLU A 115 -24.82 2.40 -26.65
C GLU A 115 -23.76 1.80 -25.70
N ARG A 116 -22.61 2.46 -25.55
CA ARG A 116 -21.47 1.98 -24.76
C ARG A 116 -20.95 3.03 -23.81
N LEU A 117 -20.44 2.60 -22.66
CA LEU A 117 -19.79 3.45 -21.65
C LEU A 117 -18.45 2.85 -21.21
N ALA A 118 -17.42 3.68 -21.18
CA ALA A 118 -16.17 3.40 -20.48
C ALA A 118 -16.33 3.76 -19.01
N ALA A 119 -16.42 2.76 -18.12
CA ALA A 119 -16.66 2.96 -16.69
C ALA A 119 -15.40 2.70 -15.86
N ARG A 120 -15.16 3.54 -14.86
CA ARG A 120 -14.26 3.26 -13.74
C ARG A 120 -15.12 2.83 -12.56
N VAL A 121 -14.97 1.59 -12.14
CA VAL A 121 -15.71 0.97 -11.05
C VAL A 121 -14.76 0.66 -9.90
N ARG A 122 -15.17 0.92 -8.66
CA ARG A 122 -14.44 0.49 -7.47
C ARG A 122 -15.10 -0.77 -6.91
N LEU A 123 -14.36 -1.86 -6.88
CA LEU A 123 -14.70 -3.05 -6.10
C LEU A 123 -14.28 -2.83 -4.64
N ARG A 124 -15.17 -3.14 -3.70
CA ARG A 124 -14.86 -3.22 -2.27
C ARG A 124 -15.28 -4.59 -1.75
N TYR A 125 -14.39 -5.29 -1.05
CA TYR A 125 -14.72 -6.59 -0.47
C TYR A 125 -14.10 -6.78 0.91
N ARG A 126 -14.67 -7.70 1.70
CA ARG A 126 -14.13 -8.11 2.99
C ARG A 126 -14.11 -9.61 3.11
N LEU A 127 -13.03 -10.14 3.67
CA LEU A 127 -12.91 -11.53 4.07
C LEU A 127 -13.41 -11.71 5.50
N LYS A 128 -14.37 -12.61 5.66
CA LYS A 128 -15.06 -12.91 6.92
C LYS A 128 -14.06 -13.38 7.97
N GLY A 129 -14.01 -12.65 9.09
CA GLY A 129 -13.15 -12.95 10.23
C GLY A 129 -11.74 -12.36 10.16
N PHE A 130 -11.36 -11.77 9.02
CA PHE A 130 -10.01 -11.22 8.81
C PHE A 130 -10.03 -9.71 8.56
N ASP A 131 -10.89 -9.27 7.65
CA ASP A 131 -10.93 -7.87 7.25
C ASP A 131 -11.87 -7.04 8.15
N THR A 132 -11.31 -6.08 8.87
CA THR A 132 -12.07 -5.09 9.66
C THR A 132 -12.54 -3.91 8.81
N ALA A 133 -11.79 -3.59 7.76
CA ALA A 133 -12.12 -2.62 6.71
C ALA A 133 -12.13 -3.32 5.34
N PRO A 134 -12.82 -2.80 4.32
CA PRO A 134 -12.81 -3.41 3.00
C PRO A 134 -11.47 -3.22 2.30
N VAL A 135 -11.06 -4.23 1.51
CA VAL A 135 -10.09 -4.05 0.42
C VAL A 135 -10.78 -3.30 -0.72
N SER A 136 -10.10 -2.30 -1.29
CA SER A 136 -10.54 -1.54 -2.46
C SER A 136 -9.67 -1.85 -3.68
N SER A 137 -10.32 -2.17 -4.81
CA SER A 137 -9.66 -2.38 -6.11
C SER A 137 -10.41 -1.61 -7.22
N VAL A 138 -9.68 -1.08 -8.19
CA VAL A 138 -10.26 -0.35 -9.32
C VAL A 138 -10.34 -1.24 -10.55
N GLN A 139 -11.49 -1.22 -11.21
CA GLN A 139 -11.76 -1.89 -12.46
C GLN A 139 -12.11 -0.86 -13.54
N TYR A 140 -11.60 -1.08 -14.75
CA TYR A 140 -11.98 -0.33 -15.94
C TYR A 140 -12.80 -1.26 -16.83
N LEU A 141 -14.08 -0.96 -16.97
CA LEU A 141 -15.06 -1.82 -17.61
C LEU A 141 -15.69 -1.11 -18.81
N THR A 142 -15.89 -1.84 -19.90
CA THR A 142 -16.82 -1.43 -20.96
C THR A 142 -18.19 -1.98 -20.64
N LEU A 143 -19.16 -1.07 -20.58
CA LEU A 143 -20.57 -1.39 -20.44
C LEU A 143 -21.25 -1.19 -21.79
N THR A 144 -22.16 -2.09 -22.14
CA THR A 144 -22.96 -2.00 -23.37
C THR A 144 -24.44 -2.15 -23.04
N ALA A 145 -25.28 -1.29 -23.61
CA ALA A 145 -26.72 -1.41 -23.50
C ALA A 145 -27.25 -2.52 -24.41
N ARG A 146 -28.06 -3.42 -23.84
CA ARG A 146 -28.73 -4.54 -24.51
C ARG A 146 -30.16 -4.62 -24.01
N ASP A 147 -31.11 -4.49 -24.91
CA ASP A 147 -32.55 -4.62 -24.61
C ASP A 147 -32.98 -3.73 -23.41
N GLY A 148 -32.50 -2.48 -23.41
CA GLY A 148 -32.78 -1.51 -22.34
C GLY A 148 -32.04 -1.74 -21.02
N ARG A 149 -31.10 -2.70 -20.96
CA ARG A 149 -30.30 -3.00 -19.76
C ARG A 149 -28.81 -2.83 -20.02
N TRP A 150 -28.10 -2.25 -19.06
CA TRP A 150 -26.65 -2.22 -19.10
C TRP A 150 -26.07 -3.60 -18.78
N ARG A 151 -25.02 -3.99 -19.50
CA ARG A 151 -24.28 -5.24 -19.30
C ARG A 151 -22.78 -4.97 -19.42
N ILE A 152 -21.96 -5.71 -18.69
CA ILE A 152 -20.50 -5.62 -18.84
C ILE A 152 -20.08 -6.46 -20.03
N SER A 153 -19.33 -5.87 -20.97
CA SER A 153 -18.91 -6.53 -22.21
C SER A 153 -17.39 -6.69 -22.33
N SER A 154 -16.58 -5.90 -21.62
CA SER A 154 -15.12 -6.01 -21.65
C SER A 154 -14.49 -5.43 -20.39
N ASP A 155 -13.31 -5.94 -20.03
CA ASP A 155 -12.40 -5.44 -19.00
C ASP A 155 -11.01 -5.10 -19.56
N THR A 156 -10.86 -5.09 -20.89
CA THR A 156 -9.56 -4.93 -21.57
C THR A 156 -9.51 -3.76 -22.55
N ASP A 157 -10.66 -3.18 -22.91
CA ASP A 157 -10.74 -2.10 -23.91
C ASP A 157 -9.94 -0.84 -23.51
N GLY A 158 -9.73 -0.62 -22.22
CA GLY A 158 -8.94 0.50 -21.68
C GLY A 158 -7.43 0.27 -21.68
N ALA A 159 -6.94 -0.93 -21.99
CA ALA A 159 -5.54 -1.30 -21.81
C ALA A 159 -4.57 -0.43 -22.64
N ALA A 160 -4.93 -0.12 -23.89
CA ALA A 160 -4.12 0.75 -24.76
C ALA A 160 -3.95 2.18 -24.21
N ALA A 161 -4.87 2.62 -23.33
CA ALA A 161 -4.80 3.91 -22.65
C ALA A 161 -4.18 3.81 -21.24
N GLY A 162 -3.54 2.68 -20.91
CA GLY A 162 -3.00 2.41 -19.58
C GLY A 162 -4.07 2.28 -18.49
N ARG A 163 -5.32 1.96 -18.88
CA ARG A 163 -6.44 1.76 -17.95
C ARG A 163 -6.73 0.29 -17.79
N THR A 164 -5.84 -0.40 -17.09
CA THR A 164 -6.01 -1.78 -16.64
C THR A 164 -6.46 -1.80 -15.17
N GLY A 165 -7.38 -2.70 -14.83
CA GLY A 165 -7.76 -2.91 -13.43
C GLY A 165 -6.74 -3.80 -12.72
N ALA A 166 -6.59 -3.62 -11.40
CA ALA A 166 -5.74 -4.51 -10.61
C ALA A 166 -6.34 -5.92 -10.60
N ARG A 167 -5.58 -6.91 -11.07
CA ARG A 167 -6.02 -8.31 -11.04
C ARG A 167 -6.05 -8.79 -9.61
N GLN A 168 -7.05 -9.58 -9.27
CA GLN A 168 -7.19 -10.23 -7.98
C GLN A 168 -6.81 -11.71 -8.10
N LEU A 169 -6.56 -12.36 -6.96
CA LEU A 169 -6.11 -13.76 -6.96
C LEU A 169 -7.08 -14.72 -7.67
N TRP A 170 -8.39 -14.49 -7.53
CA TRP A 170 -9.43 -15.27 -8.23
C TRP A 170 -9.55 -14.97 -9.74
N ASP A 171 -8.94 -13.90 -10.24
CA ASP A 171 -8.83 -13.66 -11.68
C ASP A 171 -7.72 -14.53 -12.33
N GLN A 172 -6.86 -15.12 -11.51
CA GLN A 172 -5.65 -15.82 -11.94
C GLN A 172 -5.78 -17.35 -11.98
N GLY A 173 -6.83 -17.90 -11.37
CA GLY A 173 -7.09 -19.34 -11.34
C GLY A 173 -7.87 -19.76 -10.10
N PRO A 174 -8.14 -21.07 -9.93
CA PRO A 174 -8.81 -21.60 -8.76
C PRO A 174 -8.09 -21.18 -7.46
N VAL A 175 -8.86 -20.66 -6.50
CA VAL A 175 -8.31 -20.25 -5.21
C VAL A 175 -8.43 -21.39 -4.20
N HIS A 176 -7.28 -21.87 -3.76
CA HIS A 176 -7.13 -22.79 -2.64
C HIS A 176 -6.96 -22.01 -1.34
N LEU A 177 -7.46 -22.58 -0.24
CA LEU A 177 -7.55 -21.88 1.03
C LEU A 177 -7.06 -22.75 2.18
N VAL A 178 -6.19 -22.19 3.02
CA VAL A 178 -5.78 -22.79 4.30
C VAL A 178 -6.07 -21.78 5.41
N ARG A 179 -6.73 -22.22 6.49
CA ARG A 179 -6.97 -21.41 7.69
C ARG A 179 -6.04 -21.84 8.81
N GLY A 180 -5.30 -20.89 9.35
CA GLY A 180 -4.69 -20.99 10.67
C GLY A 180 -5.63 -20.46 11.76
N ARG A 181 -5.08 -20.26 12.96
CA ARG A 181 -5.78 -19.67 14.11
C ARG A 181 -5.96 -18.14 13.97
N HIS A 182 -4.97 -17.50 13.35
CA HIS A 182 -4.83 -16.07 13.14
C HIS A 182 -4.62 -15.73 11.65
N THR A 183 -4.59 -16.73 10.78
CA THR A 183 -4.18 -16.55 9.38
C THR A 183 -5.15 -17.15 8.38
N LEU A 184 -5.23 -16.50 7.21
CA LEU A 184 -5.89 -16.99 6.02
C LEU A 184 -4.90 -16.97 4.87
N VAL A 185 -4.53 -18.14 4.37
CA VAL A 185 -3.73 -18.26 3.15
C VAL A 185 -4.66 -18.52 1.98
N LEU A 186 -4.57 -17.68 0.97
CA LEU A 186 -5.22 -17.83 -0.32
C LEU A 186 -4.14 -18.07 -1.37
N GLY A 187 -4.21 -19.17 -2.11
CA GLY A 187 -3.20 -19.49 -3.12
C GLY A 187 -3.81 -19.98 -4.43
N THR A 188 -3.14 -19.70 -5.54
CA THR A 188 -3.44 -20.30 -6.86
C THR A 188 -2.57 -21.52 -7.14
N ALA A 189 -1.52 -21.73 -6.34
CA ALA A 189 -0.70 -22.94 -6.42
C ALA A 189 -1.50 -24.17 -5.98
N ALA A 190 -1.41 -25.23 -6.77
CA ALA A 190 -2.08 -26.49 -6.48
C ALA A 190 -1.40 -27.30 -5.36
N ASP A 191 -0.20 -26.93 -4.90
CA ASP A 191 0.52 -27.63 -3.83
C ASP A 191 -0.06 -27.27 -2.45
N PRO A 192 -0.82 -28.19 -1.81
CA PRO A 192 -1.45 -27.90 -0.54
C PRO A 192 -0.46 -27.93 0.63
N ALA A 193 0.72 -28.54 0.47
CA ALA A 193 1.76 -28.56 1.50
C ALA A 193 2.43 -27.19 1.63
N ARG A 194 2.73 -26.54 0.50
CA ARG A 194 3.25 -25.16 0.45
C ARG A 194 2.29 -24.17 1.14
N LEU A 195 0.99 -24.24 0.84
CA LEU A 195 0.01 -23.35 1.48
C LEU A 195 -0.14 -23.60 2.98
N ARG A 196 0.04 -24.85 3.43
CA ARG A 196 0.06 -25.20 4.87
C ARG A 196 1.30 -24.67 5.58
N ASP A 197 2.49 -24.79 4.99
CA ASP A 197 3.73 -24.23 5.55
C ASP A 197 3.63 -22.70 5.72
N LEU A 198 3.11 -22.00 4.70
CA LEU A 198 2.82 -20.57 4.79
C LEU A 198 1.85 -20.25 5.93
N ALA A 199 0.77 -21.03 6.06
CA ALA A 199 -0.23 -20.82 7.10
C ALA A 199 0.36 -20.99 8.50
N ASP A 200 1.09 -22.07 8.73
CA ASP A 200 1.69 -22.40 10.03
C ASP A 200 2.72 -21.35 10.46
N ARG A 201 3.57 -20.89 9.53
CA ARG A 201 4.59 -19.87 9.81
C ARG A 201 3.97 -18.49 10.06
N ALA A 202 3.01 -18.08 9.24
CA ALA A 202 2.31 -16.82 9.46
C ALA A 202 1.50 -16.88 10.78
N ASP A 203 0.94 -18.03 11.14
CA ASP A 203 0.20 -18.21 12.40
C ASP A 203 1.12 -18.05 13.62
N ALA A 204 2.34 -18.60 13.54
CA ALA A 204 3.37 -18.45 14.55
C ALA A 204 3.95 -17.02 14.62
N ALA A 205 3.94 -16.27 13.52
CA ALA A 205 4.37 -14.87 13.49
C ALA A 205 3.48 -13.97 14.35
N VAL A 206 2.16 -14.17 14.36
CA VAL A 206 1.21 -13.31 15.10
C VAL A 206 1.52 -13.19 16.60
N PRO A 207 1.71 -14.28 17.38
CA PRO A 207 2.10 -14.16 18.79
C PRO A 207 3.50 -13.55 18.97
N ALA A 208 4.45 -13.82 18.06
CA ALA A 208 5.78 -13.21 18.11
C ALA A 208 5.72 -11.67 17.94
N VAL A 209 4.93 -11.21 16.97
CA VAL A 209 4.68 -9.79 16.73
C VAL A 209 3.93 -9.15 17.90
N ARG A 210 2.89 -9.79 18.46
CA ARG A 210 2.21 -9.30 19.68
C ARG A 210 3.16 -9.19 20.89
N ALA A 211 4.11 -10.10 21.00
CA ALA A 211 5.12 -10.10 22.06
C ALA A 211 6.17 -8.98 21.90
N ALA A 212 6.30 -8.38 20.72
CA ALA A 212 7.14 -7.21 20.48
C ALA A 212 6.31 -5.90 20.44
N TRP A 213 5.24 -5.86 19.65
CA TRP A 213 4.36 -4.73 19.46
C TRP A 213 3.15 -4.77 20.39
N ARG A 214 3.12 -3.89 21.41
CA ARG A 214 1.97 -3.71 22.33
C ARG A 214 0.94 -2.70 21.80
N GLY A 215 0.89 -2.45 20.49
CA GLY A 215 -0.16 -1.63 19.89
C GLY A 215 -1.42 -2.44 19.62
N GLU A 216 -2.56 -1.76 19.54
CA GLU A 216 -3.80 -2.37 19.10
C GLU A 216 -3.72 -2.69 17.61
N TRP A 217 -3.96 -3.96 17.26
CA TRP A 217 -4.14 -4.43 15.89
C TRP A 217 -4.98 -5.72 15.92
N PRO A 218 -5.67 -6.09 14.83
CA PRO A 218 -6.60 -7.22 14.82
C PRO A 218 -5.97 -8.57 15.19
N GLY A 219 -4.66 -8.74 14.96
CA GLY A 219 -3.99 -10.03 15.11
C GLY A 219 -4.52 -11.09 14.17
N GLN A 220 -4.86 -10.66 12.95
CA GLN A 220 -5.32 -11.48 11.84
C GLN A 220 -4.49 -11.09 10.62
N VAL A 221 -4.01 -12.07 9.85
CA VAL A 221 -3.16 -11.86 8.68
C VAL A 221 -3.73 -12.63 7.49
N VAL A 222 -3.81 -11.97 6.33
CA VAL A 222 -4.16 -12.60 5.06
C VAL A 222 -2.90 -12.69 4.21
N VAL A 223 -2.56 -13.91 3.79
CA VAL A 223 -1.42 -14.20 2.92
C VAL A 223 -1.95 -14.60 1.55
N GLU A 224 -1.47 -13.96 0.49
CA GLU A 224 -1.75 -14.31 -0.90
C GLU A 224 -0.52 -14.97 -1.52
N ALA A 225 -0.71 -16.17 -2.06
CA ALA A 225 0.36 -17.00 -2.61
C ALA A 225 0.09 -17.29 -4.09
N PRO A 226 0.42 -16.35 -5.00
CA PRO A 226 0.42 -16.64 -6.43
C PRO A 226 1.44 -17.74 -6.77
N ASP A 227 1.29 -18.34 -7.95
CA ASP A 227 2.17 -19.41 -8.45
C ASP A 227 3.32 -18.90 -9.33
N SER A 228 3.43 -17.58 -9.54
CA SER A 228 4.56 -16.96 -10.25
C SER A 228 4.76 -15.50 -9.87
N VAL A 229 5.97 -14.97 -10.08
CA VAL A 229 6.31 -13.55 -9.90
C VAL A 229 5.50 -12.63 -10.81
N GLY A 230 5.22 -13.06 -12.05
CA GLY A 230 4.34 -12.31 -12.96
C GLY A 230 2.94 -12.11 -12.39
N ARG A 231 2.39 -13.13 -11.73
CA ARG A 231 1.09 -13.05 -11.08
C ARG A 231 1.11 -12.25 -9.78
N MET A 232 2.22 -12.30 -9.04
CA MET A 232 2.46 -11.38 -7.91
C MET A 232 2.45 -9.93 -8.38
N ALA A 233 3.17 -9.59 -9.46
CA ALA A 233 3.19 -8.25 -10.01
C ALA A 233 1.77 -7.77 -10.35
N GLN A 234 0.94 -8.63 -10.93
CA GLN A 234 -0.44 -8.31 -11.29
C GLN A 234 -1.34 -8.03 -10.07
N LEU A 235 -1.13 -8.73 -8.95
CA LEU A 235 -1.81 -8.42 -7.67
C LEU A 235 -1.38 -7.05 -7.13
N LEU A 236 -0.13 -6.66 -7.39
CA LEU A 236 0.44 -5.37 -7.05
C LEU A 236 0.10 -4.26 -8.06
N GLY A 237 -0.71 -4.57 -9.09
CA GLY A 237 -1.11 -3.60 -10.11
C GLY A 237 -0.04 -3.30 -11.18
N SER A 238 0.96 -4.16 -11.31
CA SER A 238 2.03 -4.08 -12.32
C SER A 238 1.96 -5.26 -13.29
N ASP A 239 2.25 -5.01 -14.57
CA ASP A 239 2.49 -6.07 -15.56
C ASP A 239 4.00 -6.39 -15.72
N ASP A 240 4.87 -5.64 -15.04
CA ASP A 240 6.31 -5.84 -15.05
C ASP A 240 6.76 -6.58 -13.77
N PRO A 241 7.21 -7.85 -13.88
CA PRO A 241 7.70 -8.63 -12.75
C PRO A 241 9.13 -8.26 -12.32
N SER A 242 9.89 -7.54 -13.15
CA SER A 242 11.34 -7.35 -12.94
C SER A 242 11.68 -6.62 -11.64
N GLY A 243 10.78 -5.75 -11.18
CA GLY A 243 10.91 -5.03 -9.92
C GLY A 243 10.73 -5.89 -8.66
N TYR A 244 10.27 -7.14 -8.79
CA TYR A 244 9.95 -8.03 -7.67
C TYR A 244 10.90 -9.23 -7.54
N THR A 245 11.84 -9.40 -8.47
CA THR A 245 12.86 -10.44 -8.39
C THR A 245 13.71 -10.28 -7.12
N GLY A 246 13.84 -11.35 -6.33
CA GLY A 246 14.60 -11.34 -5.06
C GLY A 246 13.86 -10.75 -3.85
N ILE A 247 12.66 -10.21 -4.05
CA ILE A 247 11.75 -9.83 -2.96
C ILE A 247 10.97 -11.07 -2.57
N ALA A 248 11.07 -11.53 -1.33
CA ALA A 248 10.42 -12.76 -0.88
C ALA A 248 8.92 -12.56 -0.58
N ALA A 249 8.55 -11.38 -0.10
CA ALA A 249 7.16 -11.01 0.11
C ALA A 249 6.98 -9.49 0.11
N VAL A 250 5.73 -9.05 -0.09
CA VAL A 250 5.33 -7.64 -0.04
C VAL A 250 4.08 -7.51 0.81
N THR A 251 4.09 -6.61 1.79
CA THR A 251 2.87 -6.16 2.45
C THR A 251 2.28 -4.99 1.70
N THR A 252 1.17 -5.24 1.02
CA THR A 252 0.48 -4.21 0.26
C THR A 252 -0.20 -3.19 1.16
N THR A 253 -0.07 -1.93 0.74
CA THR A 253 -0.99 -0.86 1.09
C THR A 253 -2.05 -0.78 0.01
N GLU A 254 -3.28 -0.39 0.36
CA GLU A 254 -4.27 -0.09 -0.67
C GLU A 254 -3.75 1.01 -1.59
N ALA A 255 -3.43 0.67 -2.84
CA ALA A 255 -3.09 1.63 -3.87
C ALA A 255 -4.32 2.52 -4.15
N GLY A 256 -4.37 3.69 -3.51
CA GLY A 256 -5.23 4.80 -3.91
C GLY A 256 -6.50 5.07 -3.10
N THR A 257 -6.67 4.52 -1.89
CA THR A 257 -7.77 4.96 -0.99
C THR A 257 -7.32 5.20 0.45
N ALA A 258 -7.69 6.37 0.96
CA ALA A 258 -7.44 6.84 2.33
C ALA A 258 -8.32 6.13 3.37
N ALA A 259 -8.35 4.80 3.38
CA ALA A 259 -9.00 4.05 4.45
C ALA A 259 -8.18 4.17 5.74
N ALA A 260 -8.83 4.56 6.84
CA ALA A 260 -8.19 4.74 8.15
C ALA A 260 -7.64 3.44 8.78
N ALA A 261 -7.95 2.28 8.17
CA ALA A 261 -7.36 0.98 8.46
C ALA A 261 -7.39 0.19 7.14
N PRO A 262 -6.26 -0.08 6.47
CA PRO A 262 -6.27 -0.88 5.26
C PRO A 262 -6.43 -2.37 5.60
N ALA A 263 -7.05 -3.12 4.69
CA ALA A 263 -7.05 -4.57 4.73
C ALA A 263 -5.78 -5.09 4.04
N ASP A 264 -4.66 -4.98 4.74
CA ASP A 264 -3.34 -5.34 4.21
C ASP A 264 -3.32 -6.82 3.74
N ARG A 265 -2.53 -7.09 2.71
CA ARG A 265 -2.22 -8.44 2.21
C ARG A 265 -0.72 -8.65 2.23
N VAL A 266 -0.29 -9.78 2.76
CA VAL A 266 1.07 -10.28 2.59
C VAL A 266 1.10 -11.11 1.32
N ILE A 267 1.71 -10.60 0.26
CA ILE A 267 1.80 -11.28 -1.03
C ILE A 267 3.16 -11.94 -1.14
N VAL A 268 3.19 -13.26 -1.28
CA VAL A 268 4.43 -14.05 -1.33
C VAL A 268 4.93 -14.15 -2.76
N ASN A 269 6.22 -13.89 -2.96
CA ASN A 269 6.93 -14.23 -4.19
C ASN A 269 7.28 -15.72 -4.15
N PRO A 270 6.69 -16.57 -5.01
CA PRO A 270 6.96 -18.00 -4.97
C PRO A 270 8.45 -18.33 -5.17
N ASP A 271 9.09 -17.71 -6.16
CA ASP A 271 10.44 -18.06 -6.57
C ASP A 271 11.45 -17.68 -5.47
N ALA A 272 11.40 -16.43 -4.99
CA ALA A 272 12.32 -15.96 -3.96
C ALA A 272 12.05 -16.57 -2.58
N TYR A 273 10.79 -16.86 -2.25
CA TYR A 273 10.44 -17.47 -0.96
C TYR A 273 10.88 -18.94 -0.88
N ASP A 274 10.77 -19.67 -1.98
CA ASP A 274 11.12 -21.09 -2.01
C ASP A 274 12.64 -21.31 -1.92
N GLU A 275 13.46 -20.34 -2.34
CA GLU A 275 14.92 -20.32 -2.16
C GLU A 275 15.37 -20.16 -0.69
N LEU A 276 14.48 -19.67 0.18
CA LEU A 276 14.81 -19.45 1.59
C LEU A 276 14.91 -20.76 2.38
N ASN A 277 15.86 -20.80 3.31
CA ASN A 277 15.87 -21.81 4.36
C ASN A 277 14.77 -21.57 5.40
N ASP A 278 14.60 -22.53 6.32
CA ASP A 278 13.57 -22.48 7.37
C ASP A 278 13.58 -21.21 8.21
N LEU A 279 14.75 -20.67 8.54
CA LEU A 279 14.80 -19.43 9.29
C LEU A 279 14.39 -18.25 8.41
N GLY A 280 14.89 -18.17 7.19
CA GLY A 280 14.56 -17.08 6.24
C GLY A 280 13.05 -16.98 6.02
N ARG A 281 12.37 -18.12 5.82
CA ARG A 281 10.90 -18.19 5.66
C ARG A 281 10.15 -17.67 6.88
N THR A 282 10.61 -18.00 8.08
CA THR A 282 10.04 -17.50 9.34
C THR A 282 10.31 -16.01 9.54
N VAL A 283 11.53 -15.55 9.25
CA VAL A 283 11.91 -14.14 9.35
C VAL A 283 11.06 -13.29 8.41
N VAL A 284 10.95 -13.68 7.14
CA VAL A 284 10.13 -12.98 6.14
C VAL A 284 8.67 -12.86 6.59
N LEU A 285 8.00 -13.96 6.96
CA LEU A 285 6.59 -13.88 7.36
C LEU A 285 6.39 -13.11 8.67
N THR A 286 7.36 -13.13 9.59
CA THR A 286 7.30 -12.32 10.82
C THR A 286 7.53 -10.84 10.54
N HIS A 287 8.43 -10.52 9.61
CA HIS A 287 8.68 -9.17 9.12
C HIS A 287 7.41 -8.60 8.48
N GLU A 288 6.81 -9.29 7.51
CA GLU A 288 5.58 -8.84 6.86
C GLU A 288 4.40 -8.71 7.82
N THR A 289 4.24 -9.67 8.75
CA THR A 289 3.23 -9.58 9.81
C THR A 289 3.45 -8.35 10.71
N THR A 290 4.70 -7.91 10.87
CA THR A 290 5.01 -6.69 11.64
C THR A 290 4.48 -5.45 10.92
N HIS A 291 4.61 -5.36 9.59
CA HIS A 291 4.02 -4.25 8.83
C HIS A 291 2.50 -4.19 8.97
N VAL A 292 1.82 -5.34 8.91
CA VAL A 292 0.36 -5.41 9.17
C VAL A 292 0.03 -4.89 10.57
N ALA A 293 0.80 -5.29 11.59
CA ALA A 293 0.56 -4.89 12.97
C ALA A 293 0.87 -3.41 13.25
N THR A 294 1.80 -2.81 12.52
CA THR A 294 2.27 -1.43 12.74
C THR A 294 1.66 -0.42 11.77
N ARG A 295 0.83 -0.85 10.81
CA ARG A 295 0.27 -0.01 9.74
C ARG A 295 -0.36 1.29 10.21
N THR A 296 -1.13 1.27 11.30
CA THR A 296 -1.80 2.47 11.84
C THR A 296 -0.85 3.41 12.58
N ALA A 297 0.36 2.95 12.89
CA ALA A 297 1.41 3.73 13.53
C ALA A 297 2.42 4.33 12.55
N THR A 298 2.39 3.94 11.27
CA THR A 298 3.28 4.46 10.23
C THR A 298 2.55 5.26 9.17
N THR A 299 3.23 6.28 8.67
CA THR A 299 2.80 7.15 7.56
C THR A 299 3.94 7.33 6.57
N ALA A 300 3.70 7.98 5.43
CA ALA A 300 4.75 8.36 4.47
C ALA A 300 5.87 9.25 5.07
N ALA A 301 5.67 9.79 6.29
CA ALA A 301 6.71 10.52 7.01
C ALA A 301 7.68 9.59 7.79
N THR A 302 7.36 8.31 7.92
CA THR A 302 8.20 7.33 8.63
C THR A 302 9.42 7.00 7.76
N PRO A 303 10.66 7.22 8.23
CA PRO A 303 11.84 6.83 7.48
C PRO A 303 11.89 5.31 7.25
N LEU A 304 12.32 4.87 6.06
CA LEU A 304 12.35 3.45 5.73
C LEU A 304 13.30 2.67 6.64
N TRP A 305 14.45 3.23 7.02
CA TRP A 305 15.37 2.56 7.95
C TRP A 305 14.72 2.19 9.28
N LEU A 306 13.74 2.98 9.73
CA LEU A 306 13.01 2.73 10.97
C LEU A 306 11.86 1.75 10.74
N SER A 307 11.12 1.90 9.64
CA SER A 307 10.03 0.99 9.26
C SER A 307 10.54 -0.44 9.09
N GLU A 308 11.49 -0.62 8.17
CA GLU A 308 12.08 -1.91 7.80
C GLU A 308 12.96 -2.47 8.93
N GLY A 309 13.77 -1.61 9.56
CA GLY A 309 14.62 -2.01 10.68
C GLY A 309 13.84 -2.50 11.90
N PHE A 310 12.64 -1.94 12.16
CA PHE A 310 11.77 -2.42 13.23
C PHE A 310 11.17 -3.79 12.88
N ALA A 311 10.72 -3.99 11.64
CA ALA A 311 10.21 -5.27 11.18
C ALA A 311 11.26 -6.39 11.28
N ASP A 312 12.50 -6.11 10.86
CA ASP A 312 13.64 -7.03 11.04
C ASP A 312 13.97 -7.25 12.52
N TRP A 313 13.93 -6.20 13.35
CA TRP A 313 14.19 -6.35 14.77
C TRP A 313 13.17 -7.28 15.42
N VAL A 314 11.89 -7.16 15.08
CA VAL A 314 10.85 -8.08 15.55
C VAL A 314 11.09 -9.50 15.03
N ALA A 315 11.39 -9.66 13.74
CA ALA A 315 11.63 -10.95 13.11
C ALA A 315 12.83 -11.70 13.70
N TYR A 316 13.89 -10.98 14.09
CA TYR A 316 15.08 -11.56 14.71
C TYR A 316 15.05 -11.59 16.24
N ARG A 317 14.05 -10.98 16.91
CA ARG A 317 13.99 -10.82 18.38
C ARG A 317 14.14 -12.13 19.17
N GLY A 318 13.60 -13.23 18.66
CA GLY A 318 13.70 -14.56 19.27
C GLY A 318 14.94 -15.36 18.86
N SER A 319 15.71 -14.86 17.90
CA SER A 319 16.88 -15.54 17.37
C SER A 319 18.11 -15.30 18.26
N ARG A 320 18.92 -16.34 18.49
CA ARG A 320 20.20 -16.23 19.22
C ARG A 320 21.38 -15.99 18.29
N ARG A 321 21.15 -15.45 17.09
CA ARG A 321 22.22 -15.23 16.12
C ARG A 321 23.09 -14.05 16.53
N ALA A 322 24.40 -14.22 16.39
CA ALA A 322 25.33 -13.11 16.50
C ALA A 322 25.04 -12.08 15.38
N PRO A 323 25.18 -10.78 15.66
CA PRO A 323 24.88 -9.76 14.66
C PRO A 323 25.64 -9.90 13.36
N ALA A 324 26.91 -10.32 13.41
CA ALA A 324 27.70 -10.54 12.21
C ALA A 324 27.12 -11.61 11.26
N VAL A 325 26.33 -12.56 11.80
CA VAL A 325 25.66 -13.61 11.03
C VAL A 325 24.31 -13.15 10.48
N ALA A 326 23.63 -12.23 11.18
CA ALA A 326 22.35 -11.67 10.76
C ALA A 326 22.52 -10.47 9.81
N ALA A 327 23.69 -9.83 9.81
CA ALA A 327 24.06 -8.71 8.96
C ALA A 327 25.35 -8.98 8.14
N PRO A 328 25.37 -10.03 7.29
CA PRO A 328 26.58 -10.45 6.59
C PRO A 328 27.15 -9.38 5.64
N GLU A 329 26.31 -8.63 4.93
CA GLU A 329 26.78 -7.66 3.92
C GLU A 329 27.47 -6.45 4.56
N LEU A 330 26.89 -5.97 5.65
CA LEU A 330 27.42 -4.87 6.44
C LEU A 330 28.63 -5.33 7.25
N SER A 331 28.66 -6.58 7.72
CA SER A 331 29.85 -7.16 8.36
C SER A 331 31.04 -7.21 7.40
N ARG A 332 30.81 -7.66 6.16
CA ARG A 332 31.85 -7.65 5.11
C ARG A 332 32.33 -6.22 4.81
N ALA A 333 31.42 -5.26 4.73
CA ALA A 333 31.78 -3.86 4.51
C ALA A 333 32.61 -3.28 5.66
N VAL A 334 32.23 -3.54 6.92
CA VAL A 334 32.97 -3.10 8.11
C VAL A 334 34.36 -3.72 8.17
N ALA A 335 34.48 -5.02 7.90
CA ALA A 335 35.77 -5.72 7.82
C ALA A 335 36.68 -5.13 6.71
N ALA A 336 36.09 -4.65 5.61
CA ALA A 336 36.80 -3.96 4.54
C ALA A 336 37.09 -2.46 4.85
N GLY A 337 36.82 -1.99 6.07
CA GLY A 337 37.03 -0.59 6.48
C GLY A 337 35.96 0.39 6.00
N GLN A 338 34.84 -0.11 5.45
CA GLN A 338 33.75 0.68 4.86
C GLN A 338 32.61 0.87 5.87
N LEU A 339 32.91 1.42 7.05
CA LEU A 339 31.89 1.73 8.05
C LEU A 339 30.93 2.81 7.54
N PRO A 340 29.59 2.64 7.61
CA PRO A 340 28.65 3.63 7.11
C PRO A 340 28.81 5.00 7.76
N GLY A 341 28.70 6.05 6.93
CA GLY A 341 28.82 7.45 7.37
C GLY A 341 27.55 8.04 8.00
N ARG A 342 26.39 7.50 7.62
CA ARG A 342 25.03 7.97 7.93
C ARG A 342 24.09 6.78 8.10
N LEU A 343 22.93 7.00 8.72
CA LEU A 343 21.82 6.04 8.64
C LEU A 343 21.39 5.84 7.17
N PRO A 344 20.84 4.65 6.82
CA PRO A 344 20.28 4.41 5.50
C PRO A 344 19.20 5.46 5.16
N ALA A 345 19.28 6.05 3.98
CA ALA A 345 18.25 6.96 3.47
C ALA A 345 17.19 6.15 2.70
N ASP A 346 16.01 6.73 2.47
CA ASP A 346 14.91 6.03 1.79
C ASP A 346 15.34 5.51 0.39
N GLY A 347 16.15 6.26 -0.35
CA GLY A 347 16.68 5.82 -1.64
C GLY A 347 17.65 4.64 -1.59
N ASP A 348 18.22 4.31 -0.41
CA ASP A 348 19.07 3.14 -0.23
C ASP A 348 18.25 1.82 -0.22
N PHE A 349 16.93 1.91 -0.04
CA PHE A 349 15.98 0.78 -0.10
C PHE A 349 15.46 0.52 -1.52
N GLY A 350 15.92 1.27 -2.52
CA GLY A 350 15.49 1.09 -3.91
C GLY A 350 16.17 -0.12 -4.60
N PHE A 351 15.36 -0.96 -5.26
CA PHE A 351 15.83 -2.16 -5.99
C PHE A 351 16.79 -1.88 -7.14
N LYS A 352 16.81 -0.66 -7.67
CA LYS A 352 17.72 -0.24 -8.76
C LYS A 352 19.18 -0.05 -8.30
N GLY A 353 19.43 0.04 -6.99
CA GLY A 353 20.74 0.33 -6.41
C GLY A 353 21.67 -0.89 -6.24
N GLY A 354 21.21 -2.09 -6.60
CA GLY A 354 21.93 -3.36 -6.43
C GLY A 354 21.66 -4.05 -5.09
N ALA A 355 21.66 -5.39 -5.08
CA ALA A 355 21.31 -6.22 -3.93
C ALA A 355 22.16 -5.94 -2.69
N ASP A 356 23.47 -5.74 -2.84
CA ASP A 356 24.38 -5.46 -1.72
C ASP A 356 24.08 -4.13 -1.02
N ARG A 357 23.70 -3.08 -1.77
CA ARG A 357 23.33 -1.79 -1.19
C ARG A 357 22.05 -1.94 -0.38
N LEU A 358 21.08 -2.63 -0.97
CA LEU A 358 19.77 -2.88 -0.36
C LEU A 358 19.93 -3.67 0.94
N ALA A 359 20.65 -4.79 0.91
CA ALA A 359 20.93 -5.60 2.09
C ALA A 359 21.60 -4.79 3.21
N ARG A 360 22.63 -3.98 2.90
CA ARG A 360 23.25 -3.09 3.90
C ARG A 360 22.30 -2.04 4.48
N ALA A 361 21.30 -1.59 3.73
CA ALA A 361 20.28 -0.67 4.21
C ALA A 361 19.36 -1.34 5.24
N TYR A 362 18.86 -2.54 4.95
CA TYR A 362 18.08 -3.36 5.89
C TYR A 362 18.89 -3.68 7.16
N GLU A 363 20.08 -4.23 6.99
CA GLU A 363 20.98 -4.59 8.09
C GLU A 363 21.36 -3.39 8.97
N GLY A 364 21.58 -2.22 8.34
CA GLY A 364 21.85 -0.97 9.03
C GLY A 364 20.66 -0.46 9.83
N GLY A 365 19.45 -0.52 9.26
CA GLY A 365 18.20 -0.17 9.92
C GLY A 365 17.89 -1.12 11.09
N TRP A 366 18.10 -2.42 10.89
CA TRP A 366 18.00 -3.44 11.92
C TRP A 366 18.93 -3.15 13.11
N LEU A 367 20.21 -2.88 12.86
CA LEU A 367 21.17 -2.52 13.92
C LEU A 367 20.83 -1.20 14.60
N ALA A 368 20.22 -0.25 13.90
CA ALA A 368 19.71 0.98 14.53
C ALA A 368 18.57 0.68 15.52
N CYS A 369 17.60 -0.15 15.13
CA CYS A 369 16.50 -0.55 16.01
C CYS A 369 16.98 -1.42 17.17
N ARG A 370 17.90 -2.36 16.90
CA ARG A 370 18.55 -3.17 17.94
C ARG A 370 19.30 -2.30 18.95
N MET A 371 20.11 -1.33 18.50
CA MET A 371 20.79 -0.40 19.40
C MET A 371 19.80 0.36 20.29
N ILE A 372 18.67 0.79 19.74
CA ILE A 372 17.63 1.48 20.53
C ILE A 372 17.10 0.53 21.63
N ALA A 373 16.78 -0.71 21.27
CA ALA A 373 16.29 -1.71 22.21
C ALA A 373 17.32 -2.06 23.29
N ASP A 374 18.59 -2.23 22.92
CA ASP A 374 19.65 -2.64 23.85
C ASP A 374 20.04 -1.52 24.83
N LYS A 375 20.08 -0.26 24.36
CA LYS A 375 20.53 0.87 25.17
C LYS A 375 19.42 1.61 25.91
N TRP A 376 18.23 1.71 25.33
CA TRP A 376 17.09 2.43 25.92
C TRP A 376 15.90 1.54 26.27
N GLY A 377 15.92 0.26 25.88
CA GLY A 377 14.84 -0.70 26.11
C GLY A 377 13.81 -0.73 24.98
N GLU A 378 13.14 -1.88 24.83
CA GLU A 378 12.12 -2.11 23.79
C GLU A 378 10.95 -1.12 23.87
N ALA A 379 10.58 -0.70 25.09
CA ALA A 379 9.52 0.29 25.29
C ALA A 379 9.86 1.64 24.65
N LYS A 380 11.14 2.04 24.68
CA LYS A 380 11.62 3.27 24.04
C LYS A 380 11.70 3.14 22.53
N LEU A 381 12.07 1.96 22.00
CA LEU A 381 11.98 1.67 20.57
C LEU A 381 10.54 1.84 20.06
N MET A 382 9.56 1.25 20.74
CA MET A 382 8.15 1.40 20.35
C MET A 382 7.64 2.83 20.46
N ALA A 383 8.00 3.55 21.54
CA ALA A 383 7.60 4.95 21.70
C ALA A 383 8.19 5.83 20.60
N PHE A 384 9.46 5.62 20.24
CA PHE A 384 10.12 6.31 19.14
C PHE A 384 9.48 5.98 17.79
N TYR A 385 9.22 4.70 17.52
CA TYR A 385 8.58 4.25 16.28
C TYR A 385 7.21 4.93 16.08
N ARG A 386 6.37 4.96 17.12
CA ARG A 386 5.07 5.66 17.07
C ARG A 386 5.20 7.16 16.87
N GLU A 387 6.16 7.80 17.55
CA GLU A 387 6.35 9.25 17.44
C GLU A 387 6.84 9.67 16.05
N ALA A 388 7.78 8.91 15.50
CA ALA A 388 8.29 9.11 14.15
C ALA A 388 7.20 8.93 13.08
N GLY A 389 6.28 7.97 13.30
CA GLY A 389 5.25 7.61 12.33
C GLY A 389 3.97 8.43 12.34
N LYS A 390 3.73 9.30 13.33
CA LYS A 390 2.60 10.28 13.31
C LYS A 390 2.63 11.10 12.01
N SER A 391 1.58 11.84 11.65
CA SER A 391 1.65 12.90 10.61
C SER A 391 1.68 14.28 11.27
N GLY A 392 2.53 15.20 10.79
CA GLY A 392 2.60 16.57 11.32
C GLY A 392 1.50 17.44 10.74
N GLY A 393 0.27 17.34 11.24
CA GLY A 393 -0.84 18.20 10.83
C GLY A 393 -1.71 18.59 12.02
N GLY A 394 -1.72 19.87 12.37
CA GLY A 394 -2.79 20.45 13.19
C GLY A 394 -4.16 20.31 12.48
N PRO A 395 -5.28 20.45 13.19
CA PRO A 395 -6.60 20.27 12.62
C PRO A 395 -6.85 21.34 11.55
N GLY A 396 -6.91 20.95 10.27
CA GLY A 396 -7.37 21.85 9.20
C GLY A 396 -6.79 21.67 7.80
N ASN A 397 -5.69 20.94 7.61
CA ASN A 397 -5.01 20.87 6.30
C ASN A 397 -4.79 19.43 5.78
N ALA A 398 -5.79 18.56 5.92
CA ALA A 398 -5.75 17.22 5.35
C ALA A 398 -6.17 17.26 3.86
N GLY A 399 -5.20 17.54 2.97
CA GLY A 399 -5.29 17.03 1.60
C GLY A 399 -5.23 15.49 1.61
N PRO A 400 -5.60 14.80 0.51
CA PRO A 400 -5.53 13.34 0.46
C PRO A 400 -4.10 12.88 0.79
N PRO A 401 -3.91 11.92 1.71
CA PRO A 401 -2.59 11.40 2.00
C PRO A 401 -2.00 10.77 0.72
N ALA A 402 -0.73 11.09 0.43
CA ALA A 402 0.01 10.42 -0.62
C ALA A 402 0.08 8.90 -0.35
N SER A 403 -0.05 8.09 -1.40
CA SER A 403 0.06 6.64 -1.35
C SER A 403 1.34 6.23 -0.61
N ALA A 404 1.23 5.47 0.47
CA ALA A 404 2.40 4.85 1.08
C ALA A 404 2.87 3.72 0.15
N GLU A 405 4.14 3.73 -0.23
CA GLU A 405 4.78 2.64 -0.98
C GLU A 405 4.56 1.28 -0.27
N PRO A 406 4.43 0.17 -1.02
CA PRO A 406 4.42 -1.16 -0.42
C PRO A 406 5.71 -1.43 0.37
N SER A 407 5.63 -2.07 1.53
CA SER A 407 6.83 -2.60 2.23
C SER A 407 7.16 -3.99 1.68
N ALA A 408 8.44 -4.30 1.53
CA ALA A 408 8.91 -5.45 0.78
C ALA A 408 10.12 -6.11 1.44
N SER A 409 9.99 -7.33 1.96
CA SER A 409 11.12 -8.07 2.49
C SER A 409 11.98 -8.70 1.40
N VAL A 410 13.29 -8.49 1.51
CA VAL A 410 14.28 -9.11 0.63
C VAL A 410 14.69 -10.45 1.23
N ALA A 411 14.94 -11.44 0.38
CA ALA A 411 15.55 -12.69 0.83
C ALA A 411 16.90 -12.38 1.52
N PRO A 412 17.13 -12.76 2.80
CA PRO A 412 18.47 -12.65 3.38
C PRO A 412 19.44 -13.40 2.48
N SER A 413 20.64 -12.85 2.26
CA SER A 413 21.68 -13.56 1.51
C SER A 413 21.99 -14.86 2.25
N ALA A 414 21.40 -15.96 1.77
CA ALA A 414 21.84 -17.27 2.17
C ALA A 414 23.30 -17.33 1.76
N GLY A 415 24.19 -17.65 2.70
CA GLY A 415 25.59 -17.92 2.40
C GLY A 415 25.66 -19.08 1.41
N ALA A 416 25.60 -18.77 0.12
CA ALA A 416 25.76 -19.71 -0.96
C ALA A 416 27.26 -19.89 -1.16
N GLY A 417 27.69 -21.15 -1.07
CA GLY A 417 29.08 -21.55 -1.29
C GLY A 417 29.60 -21.06 -2.63
N THR A 418 30.92 -20.87 -2.65
CA THR A 418 31.75 -20.53 -3.80
C THR A 418 31.34 -21.28 -5.07
N GLY A 419 30.76 -20.56 -6.03
CA GLY A 419 30.41 -21.09 -7.34
C GLY A 419 30.16 -19.95 -8.32
N THR A 420 31.23 -19.44 -8.92
CA THR A 420 31.18 -18.43 -9.99
C THR A 420 30.56 -19.03 -11.25
N PRO A 421 29.54 -18.42 -11.88
CA PRO A 421 29.26 -18.67 -13.29
C PRO A 421 29.84 -17.53 -14.12
N SER A 422 30.94 -17.82 -14.80
CA SER A 422 31.50 -17.00 -15.87
C SER A 422 30.61 -17.12 -17.13
N GLY A 423 30.12 -16.00 -17.66
CA GLY A 423 29.41 -15.92 -18.95
C GLY A 423 29.46 -14.50 -19.51
N PRO A 424 29.58 -14.30 -20.83
CA PRO A 424 30.25 -13.13 -21.40
C PRO A 424 29.38 -11.87 -21.44
N ALA A 425 30.03 -10.73 -21.23
CA ALA A 425 29.48 -9.41 -21.44
C ALA A 425 29.23 -9.15 -22.93
N VAL A 426 27.99 -8.76 -23.28
CA VAL A 426 27.65 -8.22 -24.59
C VAL A 426 27.51 -6.71 -24.45
N SER A 427 28.40 -6.00 -25.12
CA SER A 427 28.45 -4.53 -25.24
C SER A 427 27.37 -4.03 -26.20
N GLY A 428 26.43 -3.22 -25.71
CA GLY A 428 25.51 -2.43 -26.52
C GLY A 428 25.70 -0.93 -26.25
N ALA A 429 26.01 -0.17 -27.29
CA ALA A 429 26.23 1.28 -27.24
C ALA A 429 24.93 2.09 -27.01
N PRO A 430 24.99 3.32 -26.47
CA PRO A 430 23.80 4.09 -26.08
C PRO A 430 23.20 4.90 -27.25
N GLY A 431 21.88 4.85 -27.38
CA GLY A 431 21.07 5.76 -28.23
C GLY A 431 20.61 7.02 -27.47
N PRO A 432 20.19 8.08 -28.17
CA PRO A 432 20.26 9.45 -27.67
C PRO A 432 19.19 9.80 -26.63
N SER A 433 19.64 10.60 -25.67
CA SER A 433 18.93 11.27 -24.59
C SER A 433 17.76 12.12 -25.05
N GLY A 434 16.55 11.73 -24.65
CA GLY A 434 15.37 12.59 -24.62
C GLY A 434 15.30 13.33 -23.28
N THR A 435 15.37 14.66 -23.34
CA THR A 435 15.21 15.57 -22.21
C THR A 435 13.75 15.59 -21.72
N SER A 436 13.46 14.97 -20.58
CA SER A 436 12.24 15.26 -19.82
C SER A 436 12.55 16.24 -18.69
N SER A 437 11.98 17.43 -18.84
CA SER A 437 11.89 18.53 -17.88
C SER A 437 11.56 18.07 -16.46
N GLY A 438 12.35 18.56 -15.49
CA GLY A 438 12.26 18.22 -14.08
C GLY A 438 10.94 18.56 -13.40
N THR A 439 10.62 17.73 -12.40
CA THR A 439 9.55 17.93 -11.43
C THR A 439 10.08 17.60 -10.04
N THR A 440 10.27 18.66 -9.23
CA THR A 440 10.14 18.72 -7.76
C THR A 440 10.86 17.63 -6.94
N GLU A 441 12.17 17.77 -6.75
CA GLU A 441 12.85 17.26 -5.55
C GLU A 441 12.91 18.36 -4.47
N ASP A 442 12.77 17.96 -3.20
CA ASP A 442 13.43 18.54 -2.01
C ASP A 442 12.68 19.44 -0.98
N ASP A 443 11.41 19.84 -1.16
CA ASP A 443 10.77 20.68 -0.10
C ASP A 443 10.35 19.89 1.17
N GLY A 444 10.23 18.56 1.09
CA GLY A 444 9.70 17.73 2.18
C GLY A 444 10.74 17.05 3.08
N GLN A 445 11.98 16.88 2.60
CA GLN A 445 13.02 16.13 3.32
C GLN A 445 13.54 16.87 4.57
N PRO A 446 13.83 18.18 4.52
CA PRO A 446 14.28 18.92 5.70
C PRO A 446 13.24 18.94 6.83
N VAL A 447 11.95 19.00 6.47
CA VAL A 447 10.83 18.96 7.42
C VAL A 447 10.75 17.60 8.11
N ARG A 448 10.94 16.51 7.35
CA ARG A 448 10.94 15.13 7.87
C ARG A 448 12.12 14.90 8.81
N GLU A 449 13.33 15.33 8.44
CA GLU A 449 14.52 15.20 9.28
C GLU A 449 14.39 16.00 10.59
N ALA A 450 13.92 17.26 10.53
CA ALA A 450 13.71 18.06 11.72
C ALA A 450 12.68 17.42 12.68
N ARG A 451 11.68 16.74 12.12
CA ARG A 451 10.71 16.00 12.91
C ARG A 451 11.30 14.75 13.54
N LEU A 452 12.06 13.98 12.77
CA LEU A 452 12.75 12.79 13.27
C LEU A 452 13.69 13.16 14.42
N ASP A 453 14.44 14.27 14.29
CA ASP A 453 15.30 14.79 15.36
C ASP A 453 14.49 15.15 16.62
N ARG A 454 13.31 15.80 16.48
CA ARG A 454 12.40 16.05 17.61
C ARG A 454 11.92 14.76 18.26
N ALA A 455 11.53 13.76 17.47
CA ALA A 455 11.09 12.46 17.98
C ALA A 455 12.23 11.73 18.73
N MET A 456 13.44 11.74 18.19
CA MET A 456 14.62 11.17 18.85
C MET A 456 14.93 11.87 20.16
N ARG A 457 14.89 13.21 20.21
CA ARG A 457 15.12 13.96 21.45
C ARG A 457 14.06 13.65 22.50
N ALA A 458 12.79 13.62 22.10
CA ALA A 458 11.69 13.36 23.02
C ALA A 458 11.74 11.94 23.60
N GLN A 459 12.07 10.94 22.78
CA GLN A 459 11.97 9.54 23.20
C GLN A 459 13.30 8.98 23.72
N LEU A 460 14.43 9.34 23.11
CA LEU A 460 15.76 8.79 23.38
C LEU A 460 16.69 9.77 24.10
N GLY A 461 16.33 11.05 24.21
CA GLY A 461 17.15 12.08 24.85
C GLY A 461 18.36 12.53 24.02
N VAL A 462 18.47 12.10 22.75
CA VAL A 462 19.56 12.43 21.84
C VAL A 462 19.02 12.96 20.52
N GLY A 463 19.76 13.86 19.87
CA GLY A 463 19.44 14.31 18.50
C GLY A 463 19.97 13.35 17.43
N LEU A 464 19.52 13.51 16.19
CA LEU A 464 19.85 12.65 15.05
C LEU A 464 21.36 12.52 14.78
N ALA A 465 22.09 13.63 14.90
CA ALA A 465 23.54 13.63 14.70
C ALA A 465 24.28 12.82 15.78
N GLU A 466 23.87 12.94 17.05
CA GLU A 466 24.45 12.17 18.15
C GLU A 466 24.04 10.70 18.06
N PHE A 467 22.78 10.42 17.76
CA PHE A 467 22.30 9.07 17.51
C PHE A 467 23.09 8.37 16.40
N THR A 468 23.34 9.06 15.28
CA THR A 468 24.12 8.52 14.16
C THR A 468 25.55 8.21 14.56
N ARG A 469 26.21 9.05 15.38
CA ARG A 469 27.55 8.75 15.91
C ARG A 469 27.55 7.50 16.80
N GLN A 470 26.57 7.39 17.69
CA GLN A 470 26.43 6.22 18.57
C GLN A 470 26.13 4.95 17.77
N TRP A 471 25.25 5.03 16.77
CA TRP A 471 24.94 3.93 15.87
C TRP A 471 26.17 3.45 15.11
N ARG A 472 27.00 4.35 14.58
CA ARG A 472 28.26 3.97 13.92
C ARG A 472 29.22 3.23 14.87
N ALA A 473 29.34 3.70 16.11
CA ALA A 473 30.15 3.02 17.13
C ALA A 473 29.57 1.65 17.49
N TYR A 474 28.25 1.53 17.57
CA TYR A 474 27.53 0.29 17.83
C TYR A 474 27.71 -0.72 16.69
N VAL A 475 27.50 -0.32 15.43
CA VAL A 475 27.77 -1.15 14.24
C VAL A 475 29.21 -1.63 14.24
N LYS A 476 30.16 -0.74 14.55
CA LYS A 476 31.57 -1.13 14.67
C LYS A 476 31.79 -2.15 15.79
N GLY A 477 31.16 -2.00 16.95
CA GLY A 477 31.32 -2.93 18.07
C GLY A 477 30.71 -4.31 17.84
N GLU A 478 29.54 -4.37 17.20
CA GLU A 478 28.79 -5.63 17.02
C GLU A 478 29.25 -6.46 15.81
N LEU A 479 29.92 -5.85 14.83
CA LEU A 479 30.31 -6.49 13.57
C LEU A 479 31.83 -6.64 13.37
N HIS A 480 32.66 -6.19 14.32
CA HIS A 480 34.12 -6.35 14.26
C HIS A 480 34.63 -7.70 14.74
#